data_AF-A0A927SAZ7-F1
#
_entry.id   AF-A0A927SAZ7-F1
#
_cell.length_a   1.000
_cell.length_b   1.000
_cell.length_c   1.000
_cell.angle_alpha   90.00
_cell.angle_beta   90.00
_cell.angle_gamma   90.00
#
_symmetry.space_group_name_H-M   'P 1'
#
loop_
_entity.id
_entity.type
_entity.pdbx_description
1 polymer ?
#
loop_
_entity_poly.entity_id
_entity_poly.type
_entity_poly.pdbx_seq_one_letter_code
_entity_poly.pdbx_strand_id
1 'polypeptide(L)'
;MLIGIDGGGTKTALVLTTDDGHIISKYTGKATNPADIGVEECAIRLEKQLDALLKDFGGREIEIRSIYAGIAGSANDKTKNALYARLRALLPNCASIDNGSDAFNALYGESDDGYGITLIAGTGSSSFVLTESGMTQVGGWGYLIDDAGSGFSVGKAALMAAYRSFDGRGEKTTLEEMCLDKLGINFRDAIPQIYEGGKHYIASFARTAFEAAEKGDEIAKAIIDDAAEALCVHLRACLTHVKSFPTVCVAAGGLITNDKFFGMIQKKMGDDLNRMRILRPVLPPVYGALVKAARNIGIKTDKTFKENFLNDFE
;
A
#
# COMPACT_ATOMS: atom_id res chain seq x y z
N MET A 1 21.68 6.47 16.41
CA MET A 1 20.84 7.16 15.41
C MET A 1 20.35 6.18 14.37
N LEU A 2 19.08 6.30 14.02
CA LEU A 2 18.37 5.43 13.08
C LEU A 2 17.73 6.28 11.98
N ILE A 3 17.65 5.73 10.77
CA ILE A 3 16.95 6.37 9.65
C ILE A 3 15.82 5.46 9.14
N GLY A 4 14.61 6.01 9.05
CA GLY A 4 13.48 5.40 8.37
C GLY A 4 13.14 6.17 7.09
N ILE A 5 12.95 5.46 5.97
CA ILE A 5 12.51 6.06 4.70
C ILE A 5 11.24 5.35 4.20
N ASP A 6 10.23 6.16 3.88
CA ASP A 6 9.01 5.77 3.18
C ASP A 6 8.93 6.47 1.83
N GLY A 7 9.29 5.75 0.75
CA GLY A 7 9.41 6.29 -0.60
C GLY A 7 8.31 5.80 -1.54
N GLY A 8 7.28 6.63 -1.75
CA GLY A 8 6.16 6.30 -2.64
C GLY A 8 6.25 6.91 -4.04
N GLY A 9 5.16 6.75 -4.80
CA GLY A 9 5.00 7.34 -6.15
C GLY A 9 4.69 8.86 -6.15
N THR A 10 4.32 9.45 -5.01
CA THR A 10 3.99 10.89 -4.92
C THR A 10 5.01 11.69 -4.11
N LYS A 11 5.47 11.14 -2.99
CA LYS A 11 6.40 11.78 -2.06
C LYS A 11 7.29 10.73 -1.40
N THR A 12 8.35 11.21 -0.77
CA THR A 12 9.24 10.38 0.05
C THR A 12 9.46 11.06 1.40
N ALA A 13 9.19 10.35 2.49
CA ALA A 13 9.38 10.83 3.86
C ALA A 13 10.61 10.16 4.48
N LEU A 14 11.44 10.96 5.15
CA LEU A 14 12.63 10.50 5.87
C LEU A 14 12.58 11.04 7.29
N VAL A 15 12.98 10.21 8.25
CA VAL A 15 13.17 10.58 9.65
C VAL A 15 14.52 10.09 10.13
N LEU A 16 15.23 10.95 10.87
CA LEU A 16 16.41 10.61 11.66
C LEU A 16 16.00 10.61 13.13
N THR A 17 16.26 9.53 13.85
CA THR A 17 15.90 9.42 15.27
C THR A 17 17.06 8.99 16.14
N THR A 18 16.91 9.22 17.45
CA THR A 18 17.66 8.53 18.49
C THR A 18 17.28 7.05 18.56
N ASP A 19 18.00 6.29 19.39
CA ASP A 19 17.77 4.85 19.59
C ASP A 19 16.49 4.59 20.43
N ASP A 20 15.99 5.58 21.16
CA ASP A 20 14.75 5.55 21.93
C ASP A 20 13.56 6.22 21.20
N GLY A 21 13.70 6.53 19.92
CA GLY A 21 12.59 6.91 19.04
C GLY A 21 12.32 8.41 18.90
N HIS A 22 13.07 9.29 19.58
CA HIS A 22 12.93 10.75 19.41
C HIS A 22 13.38 11.21 18.04
N ILE A 23 12.58 12.06 17.38
CA ILE A 23 12.90 12.59 16.06
C ILE A 23 13.89 13.74 16.20
N ILE A 24 15.08 13.55 15.60
CA ILE A 24 16.14 14.55 15.52
C ILE A 24 15.93 15.45 14.29
N SER A 25 15.52 14.85 13.18
CA SER A 25 15.29 15.55 11.92
C SER A 25 14.25 14.82 11.07
N LYS A 26 13.42 15.58 10.34
CA LYS A 26 12.43 15.06 9.39
C LYS A 26 12.52 15.80 8.07
N TYR A 27 12.39 15.07 6.96
CA TYR A 27 12.40 15.63 5.62
C TYR A 27 11.33 14.97 4.74
N THR A 28 10.63 15.76 3.93
CA THR A 28 9.72 15.25 2.89
C THR A 28 10.16 15.78 1.53
N GLY A 29 10.42 14.86 0.60
CA GLY A 29 10.89 15.15 -0.74
C GLY A 29 9.99 14.59 -1.85
N LYS A 30 10.49 14.71 -3.07
CA LYS A 30 9.87 14.15 -4.28
C LYS A 30 9.82 12.61 -4.22
N ALA A 31 8.85 12.02 -4.90
CA ALA A 31 8.70 10.58 -5.10
C ALA A 31 10.00 9.88 -5.49
N THR A 32 10.18 8.64 -5.02
CA THR A 32 11.37 7.82 -5.27
C THR A 32 11.01 6.42 -5.81
N ASN A 33 9.87 6.24 -6.48
CA ASN A 33 9.51 4.95 -7.10
C ASN A 33 10.38 4.65 -8.34
N PRO A 34 11.38 3.75 -8.29
CA PRO A 34 12.21 3.38 -9.43
C PRO A 34 11.44 2.76 -10.61
N ALA A 35 10.23 2.23 -10.41
CA ALA A 35 9.42 1.74 -11.52
C ALA A 35 8.94 2.89 -12.43
N ASP A 36 8.76 4.09 -11.88
CA ASP A 36 8.26 5.25 -12.61
C ASP A 36 9.40 6.10 -13.19
N ILE A 37 10.50 6.24 -12.43
CA ILE A 37 11.58 7.19 -12.75
C ILE A 37 12.92 6.53 -13.08
N GLY A 38 13.03 5.22 -12.91
CA GLY A 38 14.29 4.49 -13.01
C GLY A 38 15.13 4.55 -11.73
N VAL A 39 16.04 3.57 -11.58
CA VAL A 39 16.89 3.41 -10.39
C VAL A 39 17.87 4.58 -10.20
N GLU A 40 18.40 5.14 -11.30
CA GLU A 40 19.40 6.21 -11.22
C GLU A 40 18.80 7.50 -10.65
N GLU A 41 17.66 7.94 -11.21
CA GLU A 41 16.96 9.13 -10.72
C GLU A 41 16.45 8.92 -9.29
N CYS A 42 16.00 7.71 -8.94
CA CYS A 42 15.68 7.35 -7.56
C CYS A 42 16.87 7.58 -6.62
N ALA A 43 18.06 7.10 -6.99
CA ALA A 43 19.28 7.26 -6.19
C ALA A 43 19.68 8.75 -6.04
N ILE A 44 19.63 9.53 -7.13
CA ILE A 44 19.91 10.98 -7.11
C ILE A 44 18.95 11.72 -6.18
N ARG A 45 17.66 11.34 -6.17
CA ARG A 45 16.68 11.91 -5.26
C ARG A 45 16.97 11.54 -3.81
N LEU A 46 17.26 10.28 -3.53
CA LEU A 46 17.60 9.82 -2.18
C LEU A 46 18.86 10.51 -1.65
N GLU A 47 19.88 10.69 -2.49
CA GLU A 47 21.07 11.48 -2.18
C GLU A 47 20.72 12.88 -1.68
N LYS A 48 19.98 13.66 -2.48
CA LYS A 48 19.59 15.03 -2.11
C LYS A 48 18.72 15.08 -0.85
N GLN A 49 17.87 14.07 -0.66
CA GLN A 49 16.98 13.99 0.50
C GLN A 49 17.74 13.63 1.78
N LEU A 50 18.73 12.74 1.70
CA LEU A 50 19.64 12.41 2.80
C LEU A 50 20.53 13.61 3.14
N ASP A 51 21.04 14.33 2.14
CA ASP A 51 21.82 15.55 2.36
C ASP A 51 21.00 16.60 3.12
N ALA A 52 19.73 16.76 2.76
CA ALA A 52 18.82 17.67 3.45
C ALA A 52 18.48 17.20 4.88
N LEU A 53 18.24 15.90 5.08
CA LEU A 53 17.95 15.32 6.40
C LEU A 53 19.12 15.50 7.38
N LEU A 54 20.36 15.36 6.89
CA LEU A 54 21.58 15.32 7.69
C LEU A 54 22.38 16.63 7.69
N LYS A 55 21.86 17.68 7.05
CA LYS A 55 22.56 18.95 6.81
C LYS A 55 23.18 19.55 8.08
N ASP A 56 22.43 19.55 9.18
CA ASP A 56 22.84 20.21 10.43
C ASP A 56 23.59 19.27 11.39
N PHE A 57 23.89 18.03 10.96
CA PHE A 57 24.45 16.99 11.83
C PHE A 57 25.85 16.51 11.42
N GLY A 58 26.46 17.11 10.40
CA GLY A 58 27.74 16.65 9.83
C GLY A 58 27.57 15.89 8.51
N GLY A 59 26.37 15.92 7.92
CA GLY A 59 26.10 15.34 6.61
C GLY A 59 26.09 13.80 6.63
N ARG A 60 26.42 13.19 5.49
CA ARG A 60 26.31 11.73 5.32
C ARG A 60 27.47 10.92 5.92
N GLU A 61 28.50 11.59 6.43
CA GLU A 61 29.65 10.94 7.08
C GLU A 61 29.40 10.63 8.56
N ILE A 62 28.25 11.03 9.10
CA ILE A 62 27.93 10.78 10.51
C ILE A 62 27.69 9.29 10.76
N GLU A 63 27.93 8.86 12.00
CA GLU A 63 27.64 7.48 12.39
C GLU A 63 26.12 7.24 12.45
N ILE A 64 25.63 6.40 11.54
CA ILE A 64 24.27 5.89 11.55
C ILE A 64 24.31 4.42 11.94
N ARG A 65 23.52 4.01 12.94
CA ARG A 65 23.52 2.62 13.41
C ARG A 65 22.72 1.74 12.46
N SER A 66 21.57 2.22 12.01
CA SER A 66 20.77 1.50 11.01
C SER A 66 19.92 2.42 10.15
N ILE A 67 19.71 2.01 8.90
CA ILE A 67 18.72 2.57 7.98
C ILE A 67 17.86 1.45 7.40
N TYR A 68 16.56 1.72 7.28
CA TYR A 68 15.68 0.96 6.41
C TYR A 68 14.96 1.88 5.43
N ALA A 69 15.03 1.53 4.14
CA ALA A 69 14.32 2.23 3.08
C ALA A 69 13.23 1.35 2.44
N GLY A 70 11.98 1.58 2.83
CA GLY A 70 10.82 1.01 2.15
C GLY A 70 10.45 1.90 0.96
N ILE A 71 10.63 1.38 -0.26
CA ILE A 71 10.46 2.12 -1.50
C ILE A 71 9.48 1.36 -2.41
N ALA A 72 8.50 2.07 -2.96
CA ALA A 72 7.57 1.54 -3.94
C ALA A 72 8.32 0.99 -5.16
N GLY A 73 7.87 -0.13 -5.73
CA GLY A 73 8.46 -0.68 -6.95
C GLY A 73 9.84 -1.32 -6.78
N SER A 74 10.38 -1.45 -5.56
CA SER A 74 11.67 -2.12 -5.30
C SER A 74 11.57 -3.57 -4.79
N ALA A 75 10.46 -4.25 -5.07
CA ALA A 75 10.23 -5.62 -4.59
C ALA A 75 11.06 -6.70 -5.33
N ASN A 76 11.59 -6.42 -6.53
CA ASN A 76 12.43 -7.36 -7.26
C ASN A 76 13.91 -7.26 -6.84
N ASP A 77 14.61 -8.39 -6.84
CA ASP A 77 16.00 -8.50 -6.35
C ASP A 77 16.97 -7.58 -7.09
N LYS A 78 16.81 -7.40 -8.41
CA LYS A 78 17.68 -6.53 -9.21
C LYS A 78 17.61 -5.08 -8.71
N THR A 79 16.40 -4.56 -8.50
CA THR A 79 16.16 -3.20 -8.03
C THR A 79 16.57 -3.06 -6.57
N LYS A 80 16.24 -4.06 -5.74
CA LYS A 80 16.62 -4.08 -4.33
C LYS A 80 18.15 -4.01 -4.17
N ASN A 81 18.90 -4.85 -4.88
CA ASN A 81 20.37 -4.89 -4.83
C ASN A 81 21.01 -3.59 -5.33
N ALA A 82 20.47 -3.01 -6.41
CA ALA A 82 20.97 -1.75 -6.93
C ALA A 82 20.77 -0.60 -5.94
N LEU A 83 19.59 -0.49 -5.32
CA LEU A 83 19.31 0.52 -4.30
C LEU A 83 20.15 0.30 -3.04
N TYR A 84 20.33 -0.95 -2.60
CA TYR A 84 21.22 -1.28 -1.49
C TYR A 84 22.65 -0.75 -1.73
N ALA A 85 23.21 -1.02 -2.92
CA ALA A 85 24.55 -0.55 -3.28
C ALA A 85 24.64 0.99 -3.28
N ARG A 86 23.60 1.68 -3.77
CA ARG A 86 23.52 3.14 -3.75
C ARG A 86 23.44 3.68 -2.32
N LEU A 87 22.56 3.14 -1.47
CA LEU A 87 22.47 3.54 -0.05
C LEU A 87 23.78 3.30 0.71
N ARG A 88 24.47 2.18 0.43
CA ARG A 88 25.79 1.88 1.00
C ARG A 88 26.85 2.88 0.59
N ALA A 89 26.85 3.34 -0.66
CA ALA A 89 27.75 4.39 -1.12
C ALA A 89 27.40 5.77 -0.53
N LEU A 90 26.11 6.06 -0.35
CA LEU A 90 25.65 7.34 0.21
C LEU A 90 25.92 7.47 1.70
N LEU A 91 25.86 6.38 2.46
CA LEU A 91 26.06 6.35 3.92
C LEU A 91 27.21 5.40 4.31
N PRO A 92 28.47 5.79 4.06
CA PRO A 92 29.62 4.89 4.20
C PRO A 92 29.85 4.42 5.65
N ASN A 93 29.47 5.23 6.63
CA ASN A 93 29.63 4.94 8.06
C ASN A 93 28.37 4.32 8.69
N CYS A 94 27.40 3.90 7.88
CA CYS A 94 26.20 3.24 8.39
C CYS A 94 26.46 1.76 8.70
N ALA A 95 26.27 1.34 9.95
CA ALA A 95 26.57 -0.04 10.36
C ALA A 95 25.62 -1.06 9.69
N SER A 96 24.32 -0.77 9.62
CA SER A 96 23.31 -1.67 9.04
C SER A 96 22.43 -0.96 8.01
N ILE A 97 22.38 -1.49 6.79
CA ILE A 97 21.56 -0.93 5.70
C ILE A 97 20.62 -2.02 5.22
N ASP A 98 19.35 -1.68 5.04
CA ASP A 98 18.35 -2.58 4.47
C ASP A 98 17.34 -1.76 3.66
N ASN A 99 16.72 -2.40 2.69
CA ASN A 99 15.70 -1.79 1.83
C ASN A 99 14.70 -2.84 1.36
N GLY A 100 13.49 -2.40 1.06
CA GLY A 100 12.42 -3.28 0.62
C GLY A 100 11.24 -2.52 0.05
N SER A 101 10.11 -3.21 -0.12
CA SER A 101 8.87 -2.59 -0.57
C SER A 101 8.30 -1.66 0.49
N ASP A 102 7.82 -0.48 0.07
CA ASP A 102 7.03 0.42 0.93
C ASP A 102 5.77 -0.25 1.49
N ALA A 103 5.24 -1.27 0.81
CA ALA A 103 4.10 -2.06 1.27
C ALA A 103 4.30 -2.61 2.70
N PHE A 104 5.53 -2.92 3.10
CA PHE A 104 5.81 -3.43 4.45
C PHE A 104 6.02 -2.35 5.50
N ASN A 105 6.22 -1.09 5.11
CA ASN A 105 6.38 0.01 6.06
C ASN A 105 5.18 0.08 7.00
N ALA A 106 3.97 0.05 6.46
CA ALA A 106 2.76 0.03 7.28
C ALA A 106 2.68 -1.23 8.17
N LEU A 107 3.06 -2.40 7.65
CA LEU A 107 3.10 -3.64 8.42
C LEU A 107 4.05 -3.57 9.61
N TYR A 108 5.27 -3.07 9.42
CA TYR A 108 6.27 -3.00 10.48
C TYR A 108 5.85 -2.10 11.64
N GLY A 109 5.07 -1.05 11.37
CA GLY A 109 4.55 -0.17 12.41
C GLY A 109 3.46 -0.81 13.27
N GLU A 110 2.69 -1.74 12.70
CA GLU A 110 1.49 -2.33 13.33
C GLU A 110 1.69 -3.76 13.85
N SER A 111 2.80 -4.40 13.45
CA SER A 111 3.18 -5.75 13.87
C SER A 111 4.29 -5.72 14.91
N ASP A 112 4.08 -6.40 16.04
CA ASP A 112 5.03 -6.48 17.17
C ASP A 112 6.26 -7.34 16.87
N ASP A 113 6.10 -8.39 16.05
CA ASP A 113 7.19 -9.28 15.62
C ASP A 113 7.76 -8.90 14.24
N GLY A 114 7.11 -7.96 13.53
CA GLY A 114 7.50 -7.51 12.20
C GLY A 114 7.03 -8.42 11.07
N TYR A 115 6.19 -9.40 11.36
CA TYR A 115 5.59 -10.32 10.40
C TYR A 115 4.08 -10.11 10.30
N GLY A 116 3.50 -10.60 9.22
CA GLY A 116 2.06 -10.53 8.98
C GLY A 116 1.71 -10.31 7.53
N ILE A 117 0.52 -9.78 7.32
CA ILE A 117 -0.11 -9.66 6.01
C ILE A 117 -0.28 -8.17 5.68
N THR A 118 0.02 -7.79 4.44
CA THR A 118 -0.39 -6.50 3.88
C THR A 118 -1.44 -6.76 2.81
N LEU A 119 -2.62 -6.15 2.93
CA LEU A 119 -3.66 -6.16 1.90
C LEU A 119 -3.72 -4.78 1.27
N ILE A 120 -3.65 -4.71 -0.05
CA ILE A 120 -3.82 -3.48 -0.82
C ILE A 120 -5.08 -3.64 -1.68
N ALA A 121 -6.05 -2.74 -1.53
CA ALA A 121 -7.23 -2.64 -2.39
C ALA A 121 -7.46 -1.17 -2.79
N GLY A 122 -6.95 -0.80 -3.96
CA GLY A 122 -7.07 0.52 -4.58
C GLY A 122 -7.42 0.36 -6.06
N THR A 123 -6.70 1.03 -6.98
CA THR A 123 -6.89 0.80 -8.42
C THR A 123 -6.64 -0.65 -8.83
N GLY A 124 -5.72 -1.35 -8.17
CA GLY A 124 -5.56 -2.81 -8.21
C GLY A 124 -5.72 -3.41 -6.82
N SER A 125 -5.71 -4.73 -6.72
CA SER A 125 -5.67 -5.47 -5.47
C SER A 125 -4.45 -6.38 -5.41
N SER A 126 -3.84 -6.53 -4.24
CA SER A 126 -2.71 -7.43 -4.02
C SER A 126 -2.55 -7.69 -2.53
N SER A 127 -2.06 -8.88 -2.17
CA SER A 127 -1.69 -9.19 -0.79
C SER A 127 -0.26 -9.69 -0.70
N PHE A 128 0.40 -9.41 0.43
CA PHE A 128 1.75 -9.87 0.71
C PHE A 128 1.81 -10.46 2.11
N VAL A 129 2.42 -11.63 2.24
CA VAL A 129 2.69 -12.28 3.52
C VAL A 129 4.17 -12.17 3.80
N LEU A 130 4.53 -11.52 4.90
CA LEU A 130 5.90 -11.45 5.38
C LEU A 130 6.06 -12.38 6.58
N THR A 131 7.02 -13.30 6.48
CA THR A 131 7.42 -14.20 7.57
C THR A 131 8.93 -14.19 7.73
N GLU A 132 9.46 -14.91 8.73
CA GLU A 132 10.90 -15.14 8.87
C GLU A 132 11.56 -15.70 7.60
N SER A 133 10.81 -16.50 6.82
CA SER A 133 11.30 -17.08 5.56
C SER A 133 11.32 -16.10 4.37
N GLY A 134 10.78 -14.90 4.57
CA GLY A 134 10.69 -13.86 3.55
C GLY A 134 9.25 -13.56 3.13
N MET A 135 9.14 -12.89 1.98
CA MET A 135 7.89 -12.41 1.41
C MET A 135 7.28 -13.45 0.46
N THR A 136 5.97 -13.68 0.58
CA THR A 136 5.14 -14.34 -0.43
C THR A 136 4.07 -13.38 -0.93
N GLN A 137 3.94 -13.22 -2.24
CA GLN A 137 2.85 -12.46 -2.87
C GLN A 137 1.65 -13.37 -3.11
N VAL A 138 0.44 -12.87 -2.80
CA VAL A 138 -0.85 -13.52 -3.04
C VAL A 138 -1.74 -12.58 -3.84
N GLY A 139 -2.02 -12.96 -5.08
CA GLY A 139 -2.72 -12.12 -6.05
C GLY A 139 -1.92 -10.87 -6.46
N GLY A 140 -2.56 -9.98 -7.21
CA GLY A 140 -1.92 -8.78 -7.74
C GLY A 140 -1.03 -9.04 -8.96
N TRP A 141 -1.35 -10.05 -9.77
CA TRP A 141 -0.60 -10.39 -10.98
C TRP A 141 -0.94 -9.49 -12.19
N GLY A 142 -1.80 -8.49 -11.99
CA GLY A 142 -2.06 -7.43 -12.95
C GLY A 142 -3.39 -7.58 -13.69
N TYR A 143 -4.04 -6.44 -13.94
CA TYR A 143 -5.48 -6.31 -14.26
C TYR A 143 -6.01 -7.07 -15.47
N LEU A 144 -5.13 -7.60 -16.31
CA LEU A 144 -5.51 -8.46 -17.44
C LEU A 144 -5.75 -9.91 -17.02
N ILE A 145 -5.04 -10.38 -16.00
CA ILE A 145 -5.03 -11.80 -15.58
C ILE A 145 -5.47 -11.99 -14.11
N ASP A 146 -5.39 -10.94 -13.30
CA ASP A 146 -5.73 -10.97 -11.87
C ASP A 146 -5.92 -9.55 -11.33
N ASP A 147 -6.95 -9.32 -10.51
CA ASP A 147 -7.35 -7.99 -9.98
C ASP A 147 -8.62 -8.04 -9.11
N ALA A 148 -9.16 -9.22 -8.83
CA ALA A 148 -10.43 -9.36 -8.14
C ALA A 148 -10.42 -8.60 -6.79
N GLY A 149 -11.51 -7.88 -6.50
CA GLY A 149 -11.61 -7.04 -5.31
C GLY A 149 -10.93 -5.68 -5.42
N SER A 150 -10.39 -5.31 -6.58
CA SER A 150 -9.86 -3.96 -6.83
C SER A 150 -10.91 -2.97 -7.32
N GLY A 151 -10.56 -1.69 -7.31
CA GLY A 151 -11.33 -0.62 -7.95
C GLY A 151 -11.45 -0.78 -9.45
N PHE A 152 -10.46 -1.36 -10.15
CA PHE A 152 -10.61 -1.70 -11.57
C PHE A 152 -11.68 -2.78 -11.76
N SER A 153 -11.66 -3.88 -10.99
CA SER A 153 -12.68 -4.93 -11.10
C SER A 153 -14.09 -4.39 -10.81
N VAL A 154 -14.24 -3.56 -9.78
CA VAL A 154 -15.52 -2.91 -9.43
C VAL A 154 -15.96 -1.94 -10.53
N GLY A 155 -15.07 -1.06 -11.00
CA GLY A 155 -15.39 -0.10 -12.05
C GLY A 155 -15.71 -0.75 -13.39
N LYS A 156 -15.00 -1.83 -13.75
CA LYS A 156 -15.30 -2.65 -14.92
C LYS A 156 -16.67 -3.31 -14.80
N ALA A 157 -16.99 -3.87 -13.64
CA ALA A 157 -18.30 -4.47 -13.39
C ALA A 157 -19.43 -3.43 -13.45
N ALA A 158 -19.20 -2.21 -12.93
CA ALA A 158 -20.14 -1.09 -13.03
C ALA A 158 -20.41 -0.68 -14.48
N LEU A 159 -19.35 -0.51 -15.29
CA LEU A 159 -19.48 -0.24 -16.72
C LEU A 159 -20.20 -1.39 -17.45
N MET A 160 -19.86 -2.65 -17.16
CA MET A 160 -20.53 -3.80 -17.76
C MET A 160 -22.02 -3.81 -17.44
N ALA A 161 -22.41 -3.54 -16.20
CA ALA A 161 -23.81 -3.44 -15.80
C ALA A 161 -24.53 -2.28 -16.51
N ALA A 162 -23.90 -1.11 -16.57
CA ALA A 162 -24.44 0.06 -17.28
C ALA A 162 -24.68 -0.22 -18.78
N TYR A 163 -23.68 -0.78 -19.48
CA TYR A 163 -23.81 -1.12 -20.90
C TYR A 163 -24.86 -2.21 -21.16
N ARG A 164 -24.97 -3.21 -20.28
CA ARG A 164 -26.00 -4.26 -20.37
C ARG A 164 -27.41 -3.71 -20.12
N SER A 165 -27.56 -2.78 -19.19
CA SER A 165 -28.82 -2.06 -18.96
C SER A 165 -29.21 -1.20 -20.17
N PHE A 166 -28.23 -0.52 -20.77
CA PHE A 166 -28.42 0.32 -21.96
C PHE A 166 -28.83 -0.48 -23.20
N ASP A 167 -28.16 -1.60 -23.48
CA ASP A 167 -28.41 -2.41 -24.68
C ASP A 167 -29.48 -3.51 -24.51
N GLY A 168 -30.08 -3.61 -23.32
CA GLY A 168 -31.16 -4.53 -23.01
C GLY A 168 -30.73 -5.96 -22.69
N ARG A 169 -29.43 -6.25 -22.54
CA ARG A 169 -28.93 -7.57 -22.11
C ARG A 169 -28.98 -7.78 -20.59
N GLY A 170 -29.23 -6.73 -19.81
CA GLY A 170 -29.31 -6.79 -18.34
C GLY A 170 -30.52 -6.05 -17.80
N GLU A 171 -30.76 -6.23 -16.51
CA GLU A 171 -31.81 -5.51 -15.78
C GLU A 171 -31.50 -4.00 -15.72
N LYS A 172 -32.55 -3.18 -15.56
CA LYS A 172 -32.39 -1.75 -15.38
C LYS A 172 -31.72 -1.45 -14.04
N THR A 173 -30.71 -0.57 -14.08
CA THR A 173 -29.93 -0.15 -12.91
C THR A 173 -29.62 1.33 -12.97
N THR A 174 -29.51 1.96 -11.80
CA THR A 174 -29.04 3.35 -11.64
C THR A 174 -27.61 3.56 -12.15
N LEU A 175 -26.84 2.48 -12.30
CA LEU A 175 -25.51 2.51 -12.90
C LEU A 175 -25.52 2.96 -14.37
N GLU A 176 -26.63 2.77 -15.10
CA GLU A 176 -26.76 3.24 -16.49
C GLU A 176 -26.60 4.76 -16.55
N GLU A 177 -27.44 5.51 -15.83
CA GLU A 177 -27.41 6.97 -15.79
C GLU A 177 -26.11 7.49 -15.16
N MET A 178 -25.68 6.91 -14.03
CA MET A 178 -24.48 7.38 -13.32
C MET A 178 -23.19 7.15 -14.11
N CYS A 179 -23.07 6.04 -14.84
CA CYS A 179 -21.93 5.83 -15.72
C CYS A 179 -22.00 6.74 -16.95
N LEU A 180 -23.19 6.94 -17.54
CA LEU A 180 -23.39 7.83 -18.68
C LEU A 180 -22.97 9.27 -18.35
N ASP A 181 -23.43 9.79 -17.21
CA ASP A 181 -23.08 11.13 -16.71
C ASP A 181 -21.57 11.28 -16.54
N LYS A 182 -20.91 10.25 -15.99
CA LYS A 182 -19.46 10.23 -15.79
C LYS A 182 -18.68 10.10 -17.10
N LEU A 183 -19.20 9.36 -18.08
CA LEU A 183 -18.59 9.28 -19.42
C LEU A 183 -18.67 10.63 -20.13
N GLY A 184 -19.73 11.42 -19.87
CA GLY A 184 -19.95 12.74 -20.44
C GLY A 184 -20.40 12.73 -21.91
N ILE A 185 -20.45 11.55 -22.52
CA ILE A 185 -20.88 11.28 -23.90
C ILE A 185 -21.64 9.95 -23.93
N ASN A 186 -22.40 9.73 -25.00
CA ASN A 186 -23.22 8.53 -25.10
C ASN A 186 -22.36 7.25 -25.13
N PHE A 187 -22.95 6.13 -24.69
CA PHE A 187 -22.26 4.84 -24.56
C PHE A 187 -21.55 4.35 -25.83
N ARG A 188 -22.10 4.64 -27.02
CA ARG A 188 -21.51 4.18 -28.29
C ARG A 188 -20.21 4.93 -28.58
N ASP A 189 -20.23 6.24 -28.36
CA ASP A 189 -19.09 7.12 -28.62
C ASP A 189 -18.03 7.05 -27.51
N ALA A 190 -18.38 6.54 -26.33
CA ALA A 190 -17.46 6.43 -25.20
C ALA A 190 -16.45 5.27 -25.29
N ILE A 191 -16.62 4.34 -26.24
CA ILE A 191 -15.76 3.15 -26.34
C ILE A 191 -14.27 3.53 -26.52
N PRO A 192 -13.86 4.39 -27.47
CA PRO A 192 -12.44 4.76 -27.62
C PRO A 192 -11.84 5.34 -26.34
N GLN A 193 -12.57 6.23 -25.65
CA GLN A 193 -12.14 6.85 -24.39
C GLN A 193 -11.91 5.82 -23.27
N ILE A 194 -12.75 4.78 -23.18
CA ILE A 194 -12.59 3.71 -22.18
C ILE A 194 -11.30 2.92 -22.45
N TYR A 195 -11.03 2.59 -23.72
CA TYR A 195 -9.82 1.85 -24.10
C TYR A 195 -8.55 2.69 -23.92
N GLU A 196 -8.58 3.97 -24.29
CA GLU A 196 -7.45 4.90 -24.13
C GLU A 196 -7.17 5.23 -22.67
N GLY A 197 -8.20 5.41 -21.83
CA GLY A 197 -8.05 5.75 -20.42
C GLY A 197 -7.44 4.63 -19.55
N GLY A 198 -7.52 3.38 -20.02
CA GLY A 198 -6.88 2.23 -19.37
C GLY A 198 -7.32 1.98 -17.92
N LYS A 199 -6.42 1.35 -17.15
CA LYS A 199 -6.73 0.83 -15.80
C LYS A 199 -7.27 1.90 -14.84
N HIS A 200 -6.60 3.05 -14.75
CA HIS A 200 -6.97 4.10 -13.80
C HIS A 200 -8.32 4.74 -14.15
N TYR A 201 -8.59 4.94 -15.44
CA TYR A 201 -9.86 5.49 -15.89
C TYR A 201 -11.03 4.55 -15.55
N ILE A 202 -10.90 3.26 -15.90
CA ILE A 202 -11.89 2.24 -15.58
C ILE A 202 -12.08 2.12 -14.07
N ALA A 203 -10.99 2.08 -13.28
CA ALA A 203 -11.08 2.00 -11.83
C ALA A 203 -11.80 3.19 -11.18
N SER A 204 -11.79 4.36 -11.84
CA SER A 204 -12.51 5.52 -11.34
C SER A 204 -14.04 5.30 -11.31
N PHE A 205 -14.58 4.39 -12.12
CA PHE A 205 -16.00 4.01 -12.10
C PHE A 205 -16.37 3.18 -10.87
N ALA A 206 -15.42 2.71 -10.05
CA ALA A 206 -15.77 2.06 -8.79
C ALA A 206 -16.63 2.96 -7.90
N ARG A 207 -16.39 4.28 -7.94
CA ARG A 207 -17.17 5.26 -7.18
C ARG A 207 -18.66 5.23 -7.54
N THR A 208 -19.01 5.04 -8.82
CA THR A 208 -20.43 4.97 -9.22
C THR A 208 -21.10 3.72 -8.66
N ALA A 209 -20.38 2.59 -8.56
CA ALA A 209 -20.88 1.38 -7.90
C ALA A 209 -21.16 1.60 -6.41
N PHE A 210 -20.23 2.21 -5.67
CA PHE A 210 -20.45 2.50 -4.24
C PHE A 210 -21.64 3.44 -4.04
N GLU A 211 -21.71 4.54 -4.80
CA GLU A 211 -22.80 5.51 -4.69
C GLU A 211 -24.16 4.91 -5.10
N ALA A 212 -24.21 4.06 -6.12
CA ALA A 212 -25.43 3.35 -6.52
C ALA A 212 -25.89 2.34 -5.45
N ALA A 213 -24.95 1.58 -4.86
CA ALA A 213 -25.26 0.66 -3.77
C ALA A 213 -25.82 1.39 -2.55
N GLU A 214 -25.32 2.59 -2.24
CA GLU A 214 -25.86 3.44 -1.18
C GLU A 214 -27.27 3.96 -1.47
N LYS A 215 -27.59 4.17 -2.75
CA LYS A 215 -28.95 4.51 -3.21
C LYS A 215 -29.90 3.32 -3.26
N GLY A 216 -29.43 2.12 -2.90
CA GLY A 216 -30.26 0.92 -2.83
C GLY A 216 -30.24 0.04 -4.09
N ASP A 217 -29.38 0.32 -5.07
CA ASP A 217 -29.28 -0.47 -6.30
C ASP A 217 -28.74 -1.88 -6.02
N GLU A 218 -29.54 -2.91 -6.33
CA GLU A 218 -29.20 -4.30 -6.02
C GLU A 218 -28.04 -4.84 -6.89
N ILE A 219 -27.93 -4.39 -8.15
CA ILE A 219 -26.81 -4.80 -9.01
C ILE A 219 -25.51 -4.21 -8.46
N ALA A 220 -25.53 -2.94 -8.06
CA ALA A 220 -24.37 -2.31 -7.45
C ALA A 220 -23.98 -2.97 -6.12
N LYS A 221 -24.95 -3.30 -5.25
CA LYS A 221 -24.69 -4.04 -4.00
C LYS A 221 -24.02 -5.39 -4.28
N ALA A 222 -24.49 -6.14 -5.27
CA ALA A 222 -23.89 -7.41 -5.66
C ALA A 222 -22.44 -7.23 -6.13
N ILE A 223 -22.15 -6.22 -6.94
CA ILE A 223 -20.78 -5.89 -7.38
C ILE A 223 -19.85 -5.62 -6.18
N ILE A 224 -20.33 -4.87 -5.18
CA ILE A 224 -19.55 -4.57 -3.97
C ILE A 224 -19.36 -5.83 -3.10
N ASP A 225 -20.39 -6.69 -3.00
CA ASP A 225 -20.30 -7.94 -2.25
C ASP A 225 -19.28 -8.91 -2.87
N ASP A 226 -19.31 -9.07 -4.21
CA ASP A 226 -18.35 -9.88 -4.96
C ASP A 226 -16.92 -9.37 -4.77
N ALA A 227 -16.72 -8.05 -4.77
CA ALA A 227 -15.42 -7.45 -4.54
C ALA A 227 -14.91 -7.72 -3.11
N ALA A 228 -15.78 -7.63 -2.10
CA ALA A 228 -15.41 -7.96 -0.73
C ALA A 228 -15.08 -9.46 -0.57
N GLU A 229 -15.83 -10.35 -1.22
CA GLU A 229 -15.56 -11.79 -1.22
C GLU A 229 -14.21 -12.11 -1.85
N ALA A 230 -13.89 -11.48 -2.99
CA ALA A 230 -12.59 -11.64 -3.63
C ALA A 230 -11.42 -11.27 -2.70
N LEU A 231 -11.54 -10.17 -1.94
CA LEU A 231 -10.53 -9.80 -0.94
C LEU A 231 -10.47 -10.79 0.22
N CYS A 232 -11.59 -11.40 0.62
CA CYS A 232 -11.60 -12.46 1.63
C CYS A 232 -10.86 -13.72 1.11
N VAL A 233 -11.02 -14.07 -0.17
CA VAL A 233 -10.26 -15.15 -0.81
C VAL A 233 -8.75 -14.87 -0.75
N HIS A 234 -8.32 -13.64 -1.03
CA HIS A 234 -6.91 -13.25 -0.87
C HIS A 234 -6.41 -13.48 0.55
N LEU A 235 -7.17 -13.03 1.55
CA LEU A 235 -6.78 -13.13 2.95
C LEU A 235 -6.73 -14.58 3.42
N ARG A 236 -7.71 -15.42 3.04
CA ARG A 236 -7.70 -16.85 3.34
C ARG A 236 -6.51 -17.56 2.70
N ALA A 237 -6.14 -17.21 1.47
CA ALA A 237 -4.93 -17.71 0.85
C ALA A 237 -3.67 -17.26 1.61
N CYS A 238 -3.61 -16.00 2.07
CA CYS A 238 -2.51 -15.51 2.90
C CYS A 238 -2.34 -16.32 4.20
N LEU A 239 -3.44 -16.73 4.84
CA LEU A 239 -3.40 -17.54 6.07
C LEU A 239 -2.74 -18.91 5.89
N THR A 240 -2.58 -19.40 4.66
CA THR A 240 -1.87 -20.66 4.38
C THR A 240 -0.35 -20.51 4.44
N HIS A 241 0.16 -19.27 4.38
CA HIS A 241 1.58 -18.96 4.42
C HIS A 241 2.07 -18.51 5.81
N VAL A 242 1.16 -18.37 6.78
CA VAL A 242 1.47 -17.94 8.15
C VAL A 242 1.48 -19.12 9.11
N LYS A 243 2.42 -19.13 10.06
CA LYS A 243 2.57 -20.20 11.07
C LYS A 243 2.10 -19.81 12.48
N SER A 244 2.07 -18.51 12.77
CA SER A 244 1.71 -17.97 14.09
C SER A 244 0.39 -17.21 14.02
N PHE A 245 -0.50 -17.49 14.97
CA PHE A 245 -1.84 -16.87 15.05
C PHE A 245 -2.10 -16.31 16.46
N PRO A 246 -2.87 -15.22 16.60
CA PRO A 246 -3.42 -14.42 15.51
C PRO A 246 -2.33 -13.60 14.80
N THR A 247 -2.42 -13.48 13.46
CA THR A 247 -1.51 -12.64 12.67
C THR A 247 -2.12 -11.26 12.41
N VAL A 248 -1.30 -10.24 12.23
CA VAL A 248 -1.78 -8.90 11.85
C VAL A 248 -1.93 -8.82 10.34
N CYS A 249 -3.05 -8.27 9.88
CA CYS A 249 -3.23 -7.83 8.50
C CYS A 249 -3.41 -6.32 8.45
N VAL A 250 -2.48 -5.61 7.80
CA VAL A 250 -2.60 -4.18 7.54
C VAL A 250 -3.23 -3.99 6.17
N ALA A 251 -4.45 -3.46 6.14
CA ALA A 251 -5.22 -3.20 4.93
C ALA A 251 -5.13 -1.71 4.54
N ALA A 252 -4.80 -1.45 3.28
CA ALA A 252 -4.64 -0.11 2.73
C ALA A 252 -5.22 0.00 1.31
N GLY A 253 -5.35 1.24 0.83
CA GLY A 253 -5.84 1.55 -0.52
C GLY A 253 -7.20 2.22 -0.53
N GLY A 254 -7.54 2.85 -1.66
CA GLY A 254 -8.71 3.73 -1.78
C GLY A 254 -10.06 3.06 -1.57
N LEU A 255 -10.17 1.73 -1.72
CA LEU A 255 -11.41 1.02 -1.38
C LEU A 255 -11.53 0.79 0.12
N ILE A 256 -10.40 0.54 0.80
CA ILE A 256 -10.35 0.24 2.23
C ILE A 256 -10.77 1.45 3.07
N THR A 257 -10.68 2.68 2.55
CA THR A 257 -11.12 3.90 3.26
C THR A 257 -12.64 3.98 3.44
N ASN A 258 -13.42 3.22 2.67
CA ASN A 258 -14.87 3.13 2.87
C ASN A 258 -15.19 2.21 4.06
N ASP A 259 -15.79 2.76 5.11
CA ASP A 259 -16.09 2.02 6.36
C ASP A 259 -17.05 0.86 6.17
N LYS A 260 -18.09 1.03 5.32
CA LYS A 260 -19.05 -0.05 5.04
C LYS A 260 -18.37 -1.19 4.31
N PHE A 261 -17.52 -0.89 3.32
CA PHE A 261 -16.77 -1.90 2.57
C PHE A 261 -15.75 -2.62 3.44
N PHE A 262 -14.98 -1.88 4.25
CA PHE A 262 -14.02 -2.47 5.16
C PHE A 262 -14.69 -3.37 6.22
N GLY A 263 -15.80 -2.90 6.80
CA GLY A 263 -16.61 -3.70 7.73
C GLY A 263 -17.23 -4.94 7.07
N MET A 264 -17.59 -4.86 5.79
CA MET A 264 -18.07 -6.00 5.01
C MET A 264 -17.01 -7.10 4.86
N ILE A 265 -15.76 -6.73 4.57
CA ILE A 265 -14.63 -7.67 4.51
C ILE A 265 -14.46 -8.35 5.87
N GLN A 266 -14.41 -7.58 6.96
CA GLN A 266 -14.28 -8.14 8.31
C GLN A 266 -15.43 -9.10 8.64
N LYS A 267 -16.68 -8.72 8.33
CA LYS A 267 -17.85 -9.57 8.53
C LYS A 267 -17.78 -10.88 7.74
N LYS A 268 -17.38 -10.82 6.46
CA LYS A 268 -17.26 -12.00 5.59
C LYS A 268 -16.13 -12.94 6.00
N MET A 269 -15.08 -12.44 6.65
CA MET A 269 -14.02 -13.29 7.20
C MET A 269 -14.52 -14.18 8.35
N GLY A 270 -15.54 -13.76 9.11
CA GLY A 270 -16.16 -14.60 10.14
C GLY A 270 -15.15 -15.18 11.13
N ASP A 271 -15.17 -16.51 11.32
CA ASP A 271 -14.28 -17.22 12.26
C ASP A 271 -12.79 -17.13 11.89
N ASP A 272 -12.44 -16.77 10.64
CA ASP A 272 -11.04 -16.53 10.25
C ASP A 272 -10.43 -15.35 11.02
N LEU A 273 -11.25 -14.44 11.57
CA LEU A 273 -10.78 -13.35 12.43
C LEU A 273 -10.20 -13.84 13.77
N ASN A 274 -10.51 -15.08 14.20
CA ASN A 274 -9.82 -15.70 15.34
C ASN A 274 -8.34 -15.96 15.04
N ARG A 275 -7.97 -16.02 13.75
CA ARG A 275 -6.60 -16.24 13.27
C ARG A 275 -5.95 -14.95 12.77
N MET A 276 -6.70 -13.87 12.59
CA MET A 276 -6.17 -12.64 11.98
C MET A 276 -6.86 -11.39 12.48
N ARG A 277 -6.07 -10.39 12.83
CA ARG A 277 -6.54 -9.04 13.12
C ARG A 277 -6.34 -8.15 11.90
N ILE A 278 -7.43 -7.84 11.19
CA ILE A 278 -7.42 -6.90 10.05
C ILE A 278 -7.61 -5.48 10.56
N LEU A 279 -6.67 -4.60 10.26
CA LEU A 279 -6.68 -3.20 10.67
C LEU A 279 -6.22 -2.28 9.54
N ARG A 280 -6.63 -1.01 9.60
CA ARG A 280 -6.04 0.05 8.79
C ARG A 280 -4.80 0.58 9.50
N PRO A 281 -3.75 0.98 8.78
CA PRO A 281 -2.59 1.60 9.42
C PRO A 281 -3.02 2.89 10.13
N VAL A 282 -2.71 3.00 11.41
CA VAL A 282 -2.91 4.22 12.21
C VAL A 282 -1.61 4.98 12.40
N LEU A 283 -0.47 4.31 12.19
CA LEU A 283 0.85 4.91 12.26
C LEU A 283 1.34 5.37 10.90
N PRO A 284 2.12 6.48 10.83
CA PRO A 284 2.77 6.90 9.60
C PRO A 284 3.66 5.76 9.05
N PRO A 285 3.65 5.44 7.75
CA PRO A 285 4.49 4.37 7.21
C PRO A 285 5.99 4.55 7.50
N VAL A 286 6.48 5.80 7.52
CA VAL A 286 7.88 6.10 7.88
C VAL A 286 8.24 5.66 9.31
N TYR A 287 7.27 5.59 10.23
CA TYR A 287 7.47 4.98 11.55
C TYR A 287 7.79 3.50 11.44
N GLY A 288 7.05 2.75 10.61
CA GLY A 288 7.33 1.34 10.43
C GLY A 288 8.66 1.08 9.72
N ALA A 289 9.07 1.97 8.80
CA ALA A 289 10.43 1.94 8.26
C ALA A 289 11.48 2.10 9.38
N LEU A 290 11.26 3.05 10.30
CA LEU A 290 12.11 3.23 11.46
C LEU A 290 12.13 2.00 12.39
N VAL A 291 10.96 1.40 12.66
CA VAL A 291 10.85 0.17 13.46
C VAL A 291 11.68 -0.96 12.84
N LYS A 292 11.63 -1.10 11.51
CA LYS A 292 12.45 -2.08 10.80
C LYS A 292 13.95 -1.80 10.92
N ALA A 293 14.37 -0.54 10.83
CA ALA A 293 15.77 -0.15 11.07
C ALA A 293 16.23 -0.49 12.51
N ALA A 294 15.40 -0.19 13.51
CA ALA A 294 15.69 -0.54 14.91
C ALA A 294 15.84 -2.06 15.12
N ARG A 295 14.90 -2.85 14.58
CA ARG A 295 14.92 -4.32 14.68
C ARG A 295 16.14 -4.95 14.01
N ASN A 296 16.63 -4.39 12.91
CA ASN A 296 17.81 -4.88 12.21
C ASN A 296 19.09 -4.88 13.06
N ILE A 297 19.11 -4.12 14.16
CA ILE A 297 20.22 -4.06 15.11
C ILE A 297 19.82 -4.43 16.54
N GLY A 298 18.66 -5.08 16.71
CA GLY A 298 18.21 -5.61 18.00
C GLY A 298 17.66 -4.56 18.99
N ILE A 299 17.35 -3.35 18.54
CA ILE A 299 16.68 -2.35 19.38
C ILE A 299 15.21 -2.74 19.54
N LYS A 300 14.72 -2.72 20.79
CA LYS A 300 13.31 -2.92 21.10
C LYS A 300 12.53 -1.65 20.79
N THR A 301 11.47 -1.80 20.01
CA THR A 301 10.53 -0.74 19.64
C THR A 301 9.27 -0.88 20.50
N ASP A 302 9.38 -0.55 21.78
CA ASP A 302 8.30 -0.68 22.75
C ASP A 302 7.35 0.53 22.73
N LYS A 303 6.45 0.59 23.71
CA LYS A 303 5.49 1.70 23.85
C LYS A 303 6.20 3.06 23.97
N THR A 304 7.31 3.13 24.70
CA THR A 304 8.07 4.38 24.88
C THR A 304 8.67 4.84 23.55
N PHE A 305 9.27 3.92 22.79
CA PHE A 305 9.81 4.23 21.45
C PHE A 305 8.73 4.82 20.53
N LYS A 306 7.54 4.21 20.55
CA LYS A 306 6.38 4.67 19.79
C LYS A 306 5.90 6.05 20.23
N GLU A 307 5.77 6.26 21.54
CA GLU A 307 5.30 7.54 22.11
C GLU A 307 6.27 8.68 21.82
N ASN A 308 7.58 8.46 21.98
CA ASN A 308 8.61 9.43 21.64
C ASN A 308 8.53 9.84 20.16
N PHE A 309 8.42 8.86 19.26
CA PHE A 309 8.26 9.15 17.85
C PHE A 309 7.01 9.99 17.58
N LEU A 310 5.85 9.56 18.10
CA LEU A 310 4.58 10.24 17.82
C LEU A 310 4.56 11.67 18.37
N ASN A 311 5.11 11.90 19.57
CA ASN A 311 5.19 13.23 20.17
C ASN A 311 6.02 14.21 19.32
N ASP A 312 7.06 13.74 18.64
CA ASP A 312 7.93 14.58 17.82
C ASP A 312 7.48 14.64 16.33
N PHE A 313 6.62 13.71 15.91
CA PHE A 313 6.17 13.61 14.51
C PHE A 313 5.10 14.63 14.16
N GLU A 314 4.25 15.00 15.13
CA GLU A 314 3.20 16.02 14.99
C GLU A 314 3.73 17.38 14.48
#